data_AF-A0A645HNP3-F1
#
_entry.id   AF-A0A645HNP3-F1
#
_cell.length_a   1.000
_cell.length_b   1.000
_cell.length_c   1.000
_cell.angle_alpha   90.00
_cell.angle_beta   90.00
_cell.angle_gamma   90.00
#
_symmetry.space_group_name_H-M   'P 1'
#
loop_
_entity.id
_entity.type
_entity.pdbx_description
1 polymer ?
#
loop_
_entity_poly.entity_id
_entity_poly.type
_entity_poly.pdbx_seq_one_letter_code
_entity_poly.pdbx_strand_id
1 'polypeptide(L)' 'MVGDSTLYARADAVKTSWKFVDPIIQAWQDNPEIPLYFYECNTWGPKESNNLFEDKFTKWREPEE' A
#
# COMPACT_ATOMS: atom_id res chain seq x y z
N MET A 1 17.58 -26.31 11.84
CA MET A 1 16.49 -25.34 11.58
C MET A 1 15.50 -25.45 12.72
N VAL A 2 15.15 -24.34 13.39
CA VAL A 2 14.34 -24.33 14.63
C VAL A 2 12.84 -24.50 14.36
N GLY A 3 12.37 -24.31 13.12
CA GLY A 3 10.98 -24.62 12.74
C GLY A 3 9.92 -23.71 13.38
N ASP A 4 10.30 -22.49 13.78
CA ASP A 4 9.38 -21.54 14.38
C ASP A 4 8.38 -21.00 13.34
N SER A 5 7.13 -21.44 13.45
CA SER A 5 6.05 -21.07 12.54
C SER A 5 5.50 -19.66 12.76
N THR A 6 5.85 -18.98 13.86
CA THR A 6 5.30 -17.64 14.18
C THR A 6 5.77 -16.54 13.25
N LEU A 7 6.93 -16.75 12.59
CA LEU A 7 7.50 -15.83 11.62
C LEU A 7 6.98 -16.04 10.19
N TYR A 8 6.03 -16.97 10.00
CA TYR A 8 5.45 -17.29 8.69
C TYR A 8 3.97 -16.92 8.65
N ALA A 9 3.53 -16.34 7.54
CA ALA A 9 2.13 -16.05 7.33
C ALA A 9 1.31 -17.35 7.25
N ARG A 10 0.24 -17.41 8.03
CA ARG A 10 -0.71 -18.54 7.98
C ARG A 10 -1.56 -18.49 6.71
N ALA A 11 -2.00 -19.65 6.24
CA ALA A 11 -2.76 -19.77 4.99
C ALA A 11 -4.10 -19.00 5.00
N ASP A 12 -4.78 -18.90 6.14
CA ASP A 12 -6.00 -18.12 6.31
C ASP A 12 -5.73 -16.60 6.26
N ALA A 13 -4.62 -16.16 6.85
CA ALA A 13 -4.18 -14.77 6.77
C ALA A 13 -3.89 -14.38 5.32
N VAL A 14 -3.12 -15.20 4.58
CA VAL A 14 -2.81 -14.97 3.16
C VAL A 14 -4.07 -14.89 2.30
N LYS A 15 -5.02 -15.82 2.49
CA LYS A 15 -6.31 -15.79 1.76
C LYS A 15 -7.10 -14.51 2.04
N THR A 16 -7.05 -14.01 3.27
CA THR A 16 -7.76 -12.79 3.66
C THR A 16 -7.08 -11.55 3.07
N SER A 17 -5.75 -11.51 3.06
CA SER A 17 -5.00 -10.44 2.38
C SER A 17 -5.35 -10.37 0.89
N TRP A 18 -5.41 -11.52 0.20
CA TRP A 18 -5.80 -11.53 -1.23
C TRP A 18 -7.22 -11.04 -1.47
N LYS A 19 -8.19 -11.40 -0.62
CA LYS A 19 -9.56 -10.85 -0.72
C LYS A 19 -9.61 -9.32 -0.67
N PHE A 20 -8.64 -8.68 -0.02
CA PHE A 20 -8.53 -7.21 0.03
C PHE A 20 -7.77 -6.62 -1.17
N VAL A 21 -6.69 -7.28 -1.62
CA VAL A 21 -5.84 -6.77 -2.71
C VAL A 21 -6.45 -7.03 -4.09
N ASP A 22 -7.11 -8.17 -4.30
CA ASP A 22 -7.66 -8.57 -5.60
C ASP A 22 -8.60 -7.51 -6.22
N PRO A 23 -9.55 -6.92 -5.48
CA PRO A 23 -10.42 -5.88 -6.03
C PRO A 23 -9.67 -4.63 -6.49
N ILE A 24 -8.56 -4.28 -5.84
CA ILE A 24 -7.73 -3.11 -6.21
C ILE A 24 -7.04 -3.38 -7.55
N ILE A 25 -6.47 -4.58 -7.71
CA ILE A 25 -5.84 -5.00 -8.97
C ILE A 25 -6.86 -5.04 -10.10
N GLN A 26 -8.03 -5.62 -9.85
CA GLN A 26 -9.10 -5.69 -10.84
C GLN A 26 -9.55 -4.29 -11.28
N ALA A 27 -9.71 -3.36 -10.33
CA ALA A 27 -10.05 -1.96 -10.65
C ALA A 27 -9.01 -1.30 -11.57
N TRP A 28 -7.72 -1.53 -11.34
CA TRP A 28 -6.66 -1.00 -12.20
C TRP A 28 -6.63 -1.62 -13.59
N GLN A 29 -7.00 -2.90 -13.73
CA GLN A 29 -7.07 -3.58 -15.02
C GLN A 29 -8.28 -3.12 -15.85
N ASP A 30 -9.42 -2.92 -15.19
CA ASP A 30 -10.69 -2.61 -15.85
C ASP A 30 -10.89 -1.12 -16.11
N ASN A 31 -10.19 -0.25 -15.39
CA ASN A 31 -10.37 1.19 -15.48
C ASN A 31 -9.06 1.95 -15.81
N PRO A 32 -8.80 2.22 -17.10
CA PRO A 32 -7.61 2.97 -17.52
C PRO A 32 -7.66 4.47 -17.15
N GLU A 33 -8.78 4.99 -16.66
CA GLU A 33 -8.91 6.38 -16.18
C GLU A 33 -8.28 6.56 -14.79
N ILE A 34 -7.97 5.48 -14.06
CA ILE A 34 -7.31 5.58 -12.76
C ILE A 34 -5.90 6.16 -12.98
N PRO A 35 -5.60 7.34 -12.42
CA PRO A 35 -4.36 8.05 -12.74
C PRO A 35 -3.14 7.36 -12.12
N LEU A 36 -2.08 7.26 -12.93
CA LEU A 36 -0.74 6.94 -12.45
C LEU A 36 0.00 8.23 -12.11
N TYR A 37 0.41 8.37 -10.86
CA TYR A 37 1.16 9.53 -10.39
C TYR A 37 2.67 9.27 -10.40
N PHE A 38 3.43 10.27 -10.82
CA PHE A 38 4.88 10.23 -10.86
C PHE A 38 5.46 11.08 -9.73
N TYR A 39 6.67 10.72 -9.31
CA TYR A 39 7.42 11.42 -8.28
C TYR A 39 8.90 11.38 -8.62
N GLU A 40 9.63 12.38 -8.13
CA GLU A 40 11.08 12.45 -8.34
C GLU A 40 11.80 11.35 -7.55
N CYS A 41 12.91 10.86 -8.08
CA CYS A 41 13.73 9.91 -7.33
C CYS A 41 14.22 10.54 -6.01
N ASN A 42 14.43 9.70 -4.99
CA ASN A 42 14.83 10.14 -3.65
C ASN A 42 13.80 11.03 -2.92
N THR A 43 12.52 10.97 -3.30
CA THR A 43 11.41 11.60 -2.58
C THR A 43 10.48 10.55 -1.96
N TRP A 44 9.61 10.98 -1.03
CA TRP A 44 8.65 10.13 -0.32
C TRP A 44 7.43 9.68 -1.15
N GLY A 45 7.45 9.90 -2.46
CA GLY A 45 6.35 9.58 -3.36
C GLY A 45 5.60 10.81 -3.87
N PRO A 46 4.50 10.59 -4.60
CA PRO A 46 3.73 11.66 -5.23
C PRO A 46 2.99 12.51 -4.18
N LYS A 47 2.74 13.78 -4.49
CA LYS A 47 1.99 14.70 -3.62
C LYS A 47 0.60 14.16 -3.26
N GLU A 48 -0.01 13.38 -4.16
CA GLU A 48 -1.31 12.75 -3.98
C GLU A 48 -1.33 11.73 -2.85
N SER A 49 -0.18 11.17 -2.46
CA SER A 49 -0.06 10.31 -1.28
C SER A 49 -0.39 11.07 0.02
N ASN A 50 -0.07 12.37 0.10
CA ASN A 50 -0.45 13.21 1.24
C ASN A 50 -1.94 13.59 1.22
N ASN A 51 -2.57 13.55 0.04
CA ASN A 51 -4.00 13.86 -0.12
C ASN A 51 -4.92 12.68 0.24
N LEU A 52 -4.36 11.52 0.60
CA LEU A 52 -5.13 10.35 1.04
C LEU A 52 -5.86 10.58 2.37
N PHE A 53 -5.39 11.52 3.18
CA PHE A 53 -6.01 11.85 4.46
C PHE A 53 -7.08 12.94 4.27
N GLU A 54 -8.27 12.72 4.81
CA GLU A 54 -9.34 13.73 4.80
C GLU A 54 -9.01 14.91 5.72
N ASP A 55 -8.27 14.65 6.80
CA ASP A 55 -7.86 15.65 7.77
C ASP A 55 -6.54 16.34 7.37
N LYS A 56 -6.53 17.67 7.41
CA LYS A 56 -5.37 18.50 7.05
C LYS A 56 -4.20 18.38 8.03
N PHE A 57 -4.45 17.87 9.24
CA PHE A 57 -3.43 17.72 10.28
C PHE A 57 -2.79 16.33 10.28
N THR A 58 -3.38 15.35 9.58
CA THR A 58 -2.82 14.01 9.45
C THR A 58 -1.83 13.97 8.29
N LYS A 59 -0.58 13.60 8.60
CA LYS A 59 0.51 13.50 7.61
C LYS A 59 1.30 12.22 7.84
N TRP A 60 1.96 11.75 6.79
CA TRP A 60 2.95 10.69 6.91
C TRP A 60 4.08 11.14 7.84
N ARG A 61 4.57 10.22 8.68
CA ARG A 61 5.77 10.48 9.49
C ARG A 61 6.98 10.45 8.57
N GLU A 62 7.67 11.57 8.45
CA GLU A 62 9.00 11.64 7.84
C GLU A 62 9.99 10.92 8.77
N PRO A 63 10.83 10.01 8.27
CA PRO A 63 11.87 9.42 9.09
C PRO A 63 12.91 10.47 9.47
N GLU A 64 13.43 10.33 10.68
CA GLU A 64 14.56 11.12 11.16
C GLU A 64 15.83 10.69 10.41
N GLU A 65 16.66 11.67 10.01
CA GLU A 65 18.03 11.41 9.52
C GLU A 65 18.91 10.79 10.60
#